data_AF-A0ABD3NZ97-F1
#
_entry.id   AF-A0ABD3NZ97-F1
#
_cell.length_a   1.000
_cell.length_b   1.000
_cell.length_c   1.000
_cell.angle_alpha   90.00
_cell.angle_beta   90.00
_cell.angle_gamma   90.00
#
_symmetry.space_group_name_H-M   'P 1'
#
loop_
_entity.id
_entity.type
_entity.pdbx_description
1 polymer ?
#
loop_
_entity_poly.entity_id
_entity_poly.type
_entity_poly.pdbx_seq_one_letter_code
_entity_poly.pdbx_strand_id
1 'polypeptide(L)'
;MISACTHGIAIIILSLSCSTTEAFCLTNQREPRGLTSRLDAEPAVIAGVVAAAAGAMAWWMSGADDREKQVSYAKREAKERAYQEERERLAYIEPREVWREEDLQAYDGSRDETGPILLAVKGDVFNVWKGRNFYGKGGEYHIMAGRDATRFLAKNRLEEESDEEKSVDLNIAERANLEAWYWTIKNKYQLVGSLDGYDDFKPNAK
;
A
#
# COMPACT_ATOMS: atom_id res chain seq x y z
N MET A 1 -31.42 35.55 -32.05
CA MET A 1 -30.18 36.34 -32.25
C MET A 1 -29.03 35.33 -32.13
N ILE A 2 -28.64 34.66 -33.23
CA ILE A 2 -27.55 35.01 -34.17
C ILE A 2 -26.22 35.09 -33.38
N SER A 3 -25.14 34.34 -33.62
CA SER A 3 -24.62 33.67 -34.81
C SER A 3 -23.66 32.57 -34.39
N ALA A 4 -23.67 31.44 -35.09
CA ALA A 4 -22.56 30.51 -35.15
C ALA A 4 -21.42 31.10 -36.00
N CYS A 5 -20.16 30.81 -35.66
CA CYS A 5 -19.02 31.02 -36.53
C CYS A 5 -18.26 29.69 -36.72
N THR A 6 -18.44 29.19 -37.93
CA THR A 6 -17.84 28.04 -38.60
C THR A 6 -16.40 28.32 -39.02
N HIS A 7 -15.47 27.39 -38.81
CA HIS A 7 -14.32 27.09 -39.70
C HIS A 7 -13.91 25.62 -39.43
N GLY A 8 -14.10 24.61 -40.28
CA GLY A 8 -14.42 24.59 -41.70
C GLY A 8 -13.18 24.46 -42.57
N ILE A 9 -12.36 23.41 -42.37
CA ILE A 9 -11.33 23.02 -43.35
C ILE A 9 -11.62 21.58 -43.78
N ALA A 10 -12.38 21.47 -44.86
CA ALA A 10 -12.33 20.35 -45.79
C ALA A 10 -11.16 20.60 -46.76
N ILE A 11 -10.57 19.53 -47.31
CA ILE A 11 -9.98 19.39 -48.67
C ILE A 11 -8.89 18.29 -48.63
N ILE A 12 -8.73 17.34 -49.55
CA ILE A 12 -9.48 16.77 -50.69
C ILE A 12 -8.83 15.38 -50.87
N ILE A 13 -9.63 14.32 -50.97
CA ILE A 13 -9.21 13.01 -51.44
C ILE A 13 -9.16 13.09 -52.97
N LEU A 14 -7.97 13.06 -53.57
CA LEU A 14 -7.81 12.98 -55.02
C LEU A 14 -7.60 11.51 -55.43
N SER A 15 -8.72 10.82 -55.56
CA SER A 15 -8.86 9.64 -56.39
C SER A 15 -8.88 10.07 -57.86
N LEU A 16 -7.80 9.80 -58.59
CA LEU A 16 -7.80 9.87 -60.05
C LEU A 16 -7.82 8.44 -60.60
N SER A 17 -9.03 7.97 -60.87
CA SER A 17 -9.28 6.92 -61.85
C SER A 17 -9.26 7.56 -63.24
N CYS A 18 -8.34 7.14 -64.11
CA CYS A 18 -8.52 7.27 -65.55
C CYS A 18 -8.03 5.98 -66.21
N SER A 19 -8.99 5.30 -66.82
CA SER A 19 -8.88 4.02 -67.53
C SER A 19 -8.71 4.31 -69.03
N THR A 20 -7.86 3.51 -69.70
CA THR A 20 -7.96 3.04 -71.11
C THR A 20 -7.97 4.11 -72.24
N THR A 21 -7.26 4.02 -73.37
CA THR A 21 -6.78 2.87 -74.19
C THR A 21 -5.95 3.43 -75.37
N GLU A 22 -4.91 2.67 -75.76
CA GLU A 22 -4.42 2.48 -77.15
C GLU A 22 -3.75 3.65 -77.90
N ALA A 23 -2.71 3.49 -78.74
CA ALA A 23 -1.87 2.37 -79.16
C ALA A 23 -0.68 2.93 -79.97
N PHE A 24 0.26 2.03 -80.29
CA PHE A 24 1.08 2.04 -81.51
C PHE A 24 2.54 2.55 -81.44
N CYS A 25 3.38 1.66 -80.89
CA CYS A 25 4.51 1.02 -81.58
C CYS A 25 5.50 1.89 -82.39
N LEU A 26 6.64 2.18 -81.78
CA LEU A 26 7.95 1.96 -82.41
C LEU A 26 8.95 1.36 -81.40
N THR A 27 9.14 0.06 -81.54
CA THR A 27 10.36 -0.73 -81.32
C THR A 27 11.41 -0.20 -80.33
N ASN A 28 11.48 -0.80 -79.15
CA ASN A 28 12.77 -1.28 -78.65
C ASN A 28 12.53 -2.45 -77.68
N GLN A 29 12.81 -3.68 -78.13
CA GLN A 29 12.92 -4.82 -77.23
C GLN A 29 14.09 -4.58 -76.28
N ARG A 30 13.82 -4.29 -75.00
CA ARG A 30 14.79 -4.47 -73.92
C ARG A 30 14.25 -5.54 -72.98
N GLU A 31 15.00 -6.63 -72.89
CA GLU A 31 14.73 -7.76 -71.99
C GLU A 31 14.60 -7.31 -70.52
N PRO A 32 13.79 -8.02 -69.70
CA PRO A 32 13.72 -7.76 -68.27
C PRO A 32 15.05 -8.18 -67.62
N ARG A 33 15.87 -7.21 -67.21
CA ARG A 33 16.94 -7.49 -66.24
C ARG A 33 16.28 -7.84 -64.91
N GLY A 34 16.16 -9.14 -64.64
CA GLY A 34 15.85 -9.66 -63.31
C GLY A 34 16.86 -9.10 -62.32
N LEU A 35 16.41 -8.26 -61.41
CA LEU A 35 17.24 -7.73 -60.34
C LEU A 35 17.34 -8.79 -59.24
N THR A 36 18.14 -9.83 -59.50
CA THR A 36 18.62 -10.73 -58.45
C THR A 36 19.70 -9.96 -57.71
N SER A 37 19.37 -9.25 -56.63
CA SER A 37 20.39 -8.66 -55.78
C SER A 37 21.10 -9.78 -55.01
N ARG A 38 22.14 -10.36 -55.62
CA ARG A 38 23.18 -11.10 -54.91
C ARG A 38 23.89 -10.08 -54.00
N LEU A 39 23.82 -10.28 -52.69
CA LEU A 39 24.69 -9.61 -51.74
C LEU A 39 26.06 -10.29 -51.84
N ASP A 40 26.96 -9.73 -52.64
CA ASP A 40 28.36 -10.17 -52.72
C ASP A 40 29.12 -9.57 -51.51
N ALA A 41 28.86 -10.11 -50.32
CA ALA A 41 29.58 -9.74 -49.10
C ALA A 41 30.68 -10.78 -48.80
N GLU A 42 31.87 -10.34 -48.37
CA GLU A 42 32.91 -11.26 -47.92
C GLU A 42 32.42 -12.09 -46.72
N PRO A 43 32.77 -13.40 -46.64
CA PRO A 43 32.37 -14.27 -45.54
C PRO A 43 32.71 -13.70 -44.15
N ALA A 44 33.81 -12.95 -44.04
CA ALA A 44 34.22 -12.27 -42.80
C ALA A 44 33.24 -11.17 -42.37
N VAL A 45 32.68 -10.41 -43.32
CA VAL A 45 31.70 -9.35 -43.04
C VAL A 45 30.38 -9.95 -42.54
N ILE A 46 29.93 -11.04 -43.16
CA ILE A 46 28.72 -11.77 -42.73
C ILE A 46 28.90 -12.32 -41.32
N ALA A 47 30.04 -12.98 -41.05
CA ALA A 47 30.34 -13.51 -39.73
C ALA A 47 30.39 -12.42 -38.66
N GLY A 48 30.97 -11.25 -38.98
CA GLY A 48 31.00 -10.10 -38.08
C GLY A 48 29.62 -9.54 -37.74
N VAL A 49 28.73 -9.40 -38.72
CA VAL A 49 27.34 -8.92 -38.51
C VAL A 49 26.53 -9.91 -37.66
N VAL A 50 26.67 -11.21 -37.92
CA VAL A 50 25.99 -12.26 -37.14
C VAL A 50 26.49 -12.28 -35.69
N ALA A 51 27.80 -12.19 -35.47
CA ALA A 51 28.38 -12.15 -34.13
C ALA A 51 27.93 -10.91 -33.34
N ALA A 52 27.89 -9.74 -33.99
CA ALA A 52 27.40 -8.51 -33.37
C ALA A 52 25.90 -8.60 -33.02
N ALA A 53 25.06 -9.14 -33.92
CA ALA A 53 23.65 -9.36 -33.67
C ALA A 53 23.41 -10.34 -32.52
N ALA A 54 24.16 -11.44 -32.46
CA ALA A 54 24.09 -12.42 -31.37
C ALA A 54 24.50 -11.80 -30.02
N GLY A 55 25.57 -10.99 -30.00
CA GLY A 55 26.00 -10.27 -28.79
C GLY A 55 24.98 -9.26 -28.29
N ALA A 56 24.38 -8.47 -29.19
CA ALA A 56 23.34 -7.50 -28.85
C ALA A 56 22.06 -8.19 -28.34
N MET A 57 21.66 -9.31 -28.95
CA MET A 57 20.53 -10.12 -28.50
C MET A 57 20.80 -10.72 -27.11
N ALA A 58 22.00 -11.26 -26.86
CA ALA A 58 22.38 -11.78 -25.55
C ALA A 58 22.36 -10.70 -24.45
N TRP A 59 22.87 -9.50 -24.73
CA TRP A 59 22.82 -8.35 -23.80
C TRP A 59 21.38 -7.88 -23.53
N TRP A 60 20.54 -7.81 -24.56
CA TRP A 60 19.12 -7.44 -24.43
C TRP A 60 18.30 -8.49 -23.68
N MET A 61 18.52 -9.78 -23.97
CA MET A 61 17.89 -10.90 -23.27
C MET A 61 18.36 -11.00 -21.82
N SER A 62 19.65 -10.75 -21.54
CA SER A 62 20.18 -10.71 -20.16
C SER A 62 19.51 -9.63 -19.30
N GLY A 63 19.03 -8.53 -19.92
CA GLY A 63 18.25 -7.52 -19.22
C GLY A 63 16.76 -7.86 -19.06
N ALA A 64 16.22 -8.81 -19.83
CA ALA A 64 14.80 -9.20 -19.76
C ALA A 64 14.48 -9.94 -18.46
N ASP A 65 15.33 -10.89 -18.05
CA ASP A 65 15.15 -11.66 -16.80
C ASP A 65 15.20 -10.77 -15.56
N ASP A 66 16.09 -9.78 -15.54
CA ASP A 66 16.20 -8.82 -14.44
C ASP A 66 14.97 -7.89 -14.35
N ARG A 67 14.39 -7.50 -15.50
CA ARG A 67 13.15 -6.71 -15.55
C ARG A 67 11.96 -7.47 -15.00
N GLU A 68 11.83 -8.76 -15.31
CA GLU A 68 10.75 -9.59 -14.77
C GLU A 68 10.84 -9.73 -13.26
N LYS A 69 12.05 -9.97 -12.73
CA LYS A 69 12.30 -9.96 -11.28
C LYS A 69 11.94 -8.61 -10.67
N GLN A 70 12.42 -7.50 -11.22
CA GLN A 70 12.08 -6.15 -10.75
C GLN A 70 10.57 -5.89 -10.75
N VAL A 71 9.86 -6.27 -11.82
CA VAL A 71 8.40 -6.14 -11.90
C VAL A 71 7.70 -7.02 -10.86
N SER A 72 8.19 -8.22 -10.60
CA SER A 72 7.62 -9.10 -9.57
C SER A 72 7.83 -8.56 -8.15
N TYR A 73 9.01 -8.00 -7.85
CA TYR A 73 9.26 -7.31 -6.59
C TYR A 73 8.37 -6.08 -6.45
N ALA A 74 8.29 -5.24 -7.48
CA ALA A 74 7.41 -4.07 -7.49
C ALA A 74 5.93 -4.45 -7.31
N LYS A 75 5.47 -5.55 -7.92
CA LYS A 75 4.11 -6.08 -7.71
C LYS A 75 3.89 -6.56 -6.28
N ARG A 76 4.87 -7.25 -5.69
CA ARG A 76 4.80 -7.73 -4.31
C ARG A 76 4.75 -6.56 -3.32
N GLU A 77 5.60 -5.56 -3.53
CA GLU A 77 5.60 -4.30 -2.76
C GLU A 77 4.28 -3.53 -2.92
N ALA A 78 3.76 -3.41 -4.15
CA ALA A 78 2.49 -2.75 -4.40
C ALA A 78 1.33 -3.50 -3.72
N LYS A 79 1.34 -4.84 -3.75
CA LYS A 79 0.35 -5.67 -3.06
C LYS A 79 0.44 -5.50 -1.54
N GLU A 80 1.65 -5.48 -0.98
CA GLU A 80 1.86 -5.27 0.45
C GLU A 80 1.40 -3.86 0.87
N ARG A 81 1.72 -2.81 0.10
CA ARG A 81 1.23 -1.45 0.36
C ARG A 81 -0.29 -1.36 0.30
N ALA A 82 -0.92 -1.89 -0.75
CA ALA A 82 -2.37 -1.88 -0.89
C ALA A 82 -3.05 -2.64 0.28
N TYR A 83 -2.48 -3.76 0.71
CA TYR A 83 -2.95 -4.49 1.89
C TYR A 83 -2.83 -3.65 3.16
N GLN A 84 -1.72 -2.94 3.37
CA GLN A 84 -1.56 -2.07 4.53
C GLN A 84 -2.53 -0.88 4.50
N GLU A 85 -2.73 -0.25 3.35
CA GLU A 85 -3.70 0.86 3.18
C GLU A 85 -5.14 0.39 3.45
N GLU A 86 -5.51 -0.79 2.97
CA GLU A 86 -6.82 -1.39 3.25
C GLU A 86 -6.98 -1.68 4.76
N ARG A 87 -5.94 -2.23 5.39
CA ARG A 87 -5.90 -2.46 6.84
C ARG A 87 -6.04 -1.17 7.63
N GLU A 88 -5.33 -0.11 7.23
CA GLU A 88 -5.40 1.22 7.84
C GLU A 88 -6.80 1.82 7.70
N ARG A 89 -7.40 1.68 6.52
CA ARG A 89 -8.76 2.15 6.24
C ARG A 89 -9.80 1.46 7.11
N LEU A 90 -9.71 0.13 7.26
CA LEU A 90 -10.65 -0.64 8.08
C LEU A 90 -10.46 -0.40 9.58
N ALA A 91 -9.24 -0.10 10.01
CA ALA A 91 -8.92 0.17 11.40
C ALA A 91 -9.06 1.65 11.80
N TYR A 92 -9.43 2.52 10.85
CA TYR A 92 -9.65 3.93 11.12
C TYR A 92 -10.84 4.11 12.05
N ILE A 93 -10.65 4.96 13.05
CA ILE A 93 -11.70 5.40 13.97
C ILE A 93 -11.62 6.91 14.09
N GLU A 94 -12.78 7.57 14.07
CA GLU A 94 -12.84 9.00 14.28
C GLU A 94 -12.42 9.34 15.72
N PRO A 95 -11.43 10.22 15.91
CA PRO A 95 -11.05 10.66 17.26
C PRO A 95 -12.25 11.32 17.95
N ARG A 96 -12.48 10.94 19.20
CA ARG A 96 -13.53 11.47 20.06
C ARG A 96 -12.88 12.11 21.28
N GLU A 97 -13.39 13.24 21.72
CA GLU A 97 -12.81 13.95 22.88
C GLU A 97 -12.89 13.11 24.17
N VAL A 98 -14.04 12.48 24.43
CA VAL A 98 -14.31 11.71 25.64
C VAL A 98 -14.85 10.32 25.30
N TRP A 99 -14.25 9.29 25.90
CA TRP A 99 -14.65 7.88 25.81
C TRP A 99 -15.17 7.36 27.15
N ARG A 100 -16.25 6.58 27.12
CA ARG A 100 -16.71 5.80 28.28
C ARG A 100 -16.07 4.42 28.28
N GLU A 101 -15.91 3.83 29.45
CA GLU A 101 -15.37 2.47 29.57
C GLU A 101 -16.28 1.42 28.93
N GLU A 102 -17.59 1.60 29.01
CA GLU A 102 -18.58 0.75 28.34
C GLU A 102 -18.43 0.80 26.81
N ASP A 103 -18.15 1.97 26.25
CA ASP A 103 -17.95 2.16 24.81
C ASP A 103 -16.66 1.45 24.33
N LEU A 104 -15.63 1.40 25.18
CA LEU A 104 -14.35 0.77 24.87
C LEU A 104 -14.47 -0.75 24.71
N GLN A 105 -15.35 -1.40 25.47
CA GLN A 105 -15.53 -2.86 25.45
C GLN A 105 -15.96 -3.38 24.07
N ALA A 106 -16.64 -2.55 23.28
CA ALA A 106 -17.01 -2.88 21.91
C ALA A 106 -15.79 -3.04 20.96
N TYR A 107 -14.62 -2.52 21.35
CA TYR A 107 -13.39 -2.45 20.56
C TYR A 107 -12.27 -3.33 21.12
N ASP A 108 -12.61 -4.50 21.63
CA ASP A 108 -11.68 -5.54 22.10
C ASP A 108 -10.99 -6.30 20.95
N GLY A 109 -11.45 -6.10 19.70
CA GLY A 109 -10.97 -6.80 18.51
C GLY A 109 -11.45 -8.24 18.39
N SER A 110 -12.41 -8.69 19.23
CA SER A 110 -13.01 -10.03 19.19
C SER A 110 -14.15 -10.13 18.19
N ARG A 111 -14.92 -9.04 18.01
CA ARG A 111 -16.03 -8.94 17.05
C ARG A 111 -15.53 -8.79 15.61
N ASP A 112 -14.54 -7.93 15.42
CA ASP A 112 -13.99 -7.60 14.11
C ASP A 112 -12.48 -7.90 14.04
N GLU A 113 -12.10 -8.86 13.20
CA GLU A 113 -10.70 -9.22 12.95
C GLU A 113 -9.92 -8.12 12.21
N THR A 114 -10.63 -7.23 11.52
CA THR A 114 -10.03 -6.14 10.74
C THR A 114 -10.25 -4.75 11.33
N GLY A 115 -11.15 -4.61 12.31
CA GLY A 115 -11.55 -3.33 12.88
C GLY A 115 -10.49 -2.66 13.78
N PRO A 116 -10.82 -1.49 14.35
CA PRO A 116 -9.99 -0.84 15.36
C PRO A 116 -9.94 -1.67 16.65
N ILE A 117 -8.86 -1.49 17.42
CA ILE A 117 -8.73 -2.01 18.78
C ILE A 117 -8.37 -0.83 19.66
N LEU A 118 -9.16 -0.58 20.70
CA LEU A 118 -8.91 0.53 21.61
C LEU A 118 -8.28 0.05 22.90
N LEU A 119 -7.40 0.88 23.45
CA LEU A 119 -6.68 0.64 24.69
C LEU A 119 -6.59 1.95 25.47
N ALA A 120 -7.08 2.00 26.70
CA ALA A 120 -6.91 3.17 27.54
C ALA A 120 -5.70 3.01 28.46
N VAL A 121 -4.87 4.05 28.56
CA VAL A 121 -3.67 4.09 29.40
C VAL A 121 -3.52 5.48 29.97
N LYS A 122 -3.49 5.59 31.31
CA LYS A 122 -3.34 6.86 32.02
C LYS A 122 -4.37 7.90 31.58
N GLY A 123 -5.62 7.47 31.41
CA GLY A 123 -6.70 8.33 30.94
C GLY A 123 -6.68 8.69 29.46
N ASP A 124 -5.65 8.32 28.70
CA ASP A 124 -5.60 8.52 27.25
C ASP A 124 -6.03 7.25 26.52
N VAL A 125 -6.82 7.41 25.46
CA VAL A 125 -7.30 6.28 24.64
C VAL A 125 -6.49 6.21 23.35
N PHE A 126 -5.89 5.05 23.08
CA PHE A 126 -5.09 4.78 21.91
C PHE A 126 -5.74 3.74 21.01
N ASN A 127 -5.60 3.91 19.69
CA ASN A 127 -5.95 2.88 18.71
C ASN A 127 -4.74 2.00 18.42
N VAL A 128 -4.78 0.77 18.94
CA VAL A 128 -3.68 -0.20 18.94
C VAL A 128 -3.81 -1.25 17.83
N TRP A 129 -4.55 -0.95 16.77
CA TRP A 129 -4.76 -1.88 15.65
C TRP A 129 -3.47 -2.39 15.00
N LYS A 130 -2.39 -1.59 14.98
CA LYS A 130 -1.05 -2.00 14.48
C LYS A 130 -0.46 -3.15 15.30
N GLY A 131 -0.84 -3.26 16.57
CA GLY A 131 -0.43 -4.28 17.51
C GLY A 131 -1.41 -5.45 17.61
N ARG A 132 -2.25 -5.70 16.59
CA ARG A 132 -3.30 -6.72 16.63
C ARG A 132 -2.81 -8.13 16.95
N ASN A 133 -1.58 -8.49 16.61
CA ASN A 133 -1.01 -9.79 17.01
C ASN A 133 -0.87 -9.94 18.54
N PHE A 134 -0.83 -8.84 19.28
CA PHE A 134 -0.70 -8.81 20.73
C PHE A 134 -2.03 -8.57 21.44
N TYR A 135 -2.82 -7.60 20.97
CA TYR A 135 -4.06 -7.18 21.62
C TYR A 135 -5.33 -7.83 21.02
N GLY A 136 -5.24 -8.35 19.80
CA GLY A 136 -6.35 -9.05 19.16
C GLY A 136 -6.65 -10.38 19.83
N LYS A 137 -7.78 -10.98 19.46
CA LYS A 137 -8.23 -12.28 19.97
C LYS A 137 -7.11 -13.32 19.90
N GLY A 138 -6.82 -13.94 21.05
CA GLY A 138 -5.77 -14.97 21.18
C GLY A 138 -4.35 -14.40 21.34
N GLY A 139 -4.19 -13.07 21.37
CA GLY A 139 -2.93 -12.42 21.73
C GLY A 139 -2.69 -12.42 23.24
N GLU A 140 -1.42 -12.34 23.63
CA GLU A 140 -0.99 -12.35 25.04
C GLU A 140 -1.56 -11.18 25.85
N TYR A 141 -1.74 -10.03 25.20
CA TYR A 141 -2.24 -8.79 25.81
C TYR A 141 -3.71 -8.53 25.53
N HIS A 142 -4.46 -9.54 25.06
CA HIS A 142 -5.87 -9.41 24.73
C HIS A 142 -6.74 -8.98 25.90
N ILE A 143 -6.38 -9.38 27.14
CA ILE A 143 -7.11 -8.99 28.36
C ILE A 143 -7.16 -7.48 28.58
N MET A 144 -6.23 -6.72 28.00
CA MET A 144 -6.18 -5.27 28.10
C MET A 144 -6.98 -4.56 27.00
N ALA A 145 -7.37 -5.27 25.94
CA ALA A 145 -8.09 -4.67 24.82
C ALA A 145 -9.51 -4.24 25.23
N GLY A 146 -9.94 -3.07 24.76
CA GLY A 146 -11.28 -2.53 25.02
C GLY A 146 -11.53 -2.08 26.46
N ARG A 147 -10.48 -1.80 27.24
CA ARG A 147 -10.62 -1.36 28.64
C ARG A 147 -9.43 -0.52 29.10
N ASP A 148 -9.43 -0.16 30.38
CA ASP A 148 -8.31 0.52 31.02
C ASP A 148 -7.17 -0.44 31.37
N ALA A 149 -6.04 -0.27 30.69
CA ALA A 149 -4.83 -1.05 30.86
C ALA A 149 -3.84 -0.46 31.88
N THR A 150 -4.18 0.69 32.48
CA THR A 150 -3.28 1.44 33.37
C THR A 150 -2.71 0.55 34.48
N ARG A 151 -3.55 -0.25 35.15
CA ARG A 151 -3.10 -1.08 36.26
C ARG A 151 -2.33 -2.33 35.83
N PHE A 152 -2.75 -2.96 34.74
CA PHE A 152 -2.02 -4.09 34.13
C PHE A 152 -0.59 -3.67 33.77
N LEU A 153 -0.43 -2.49 33.17
CA LEU A 153 0.88 -1.94 32.79
C LEU A 153 1.67 -1.45 33.99
N ALA A 154 1.03 -0.78 34.96
CA ALA A 154 1.72 -0.30 36.16
C ALA A 154 2.36 -1.45 36.95
N LYS A 155 1.63 -2.58 37.10
CA LYS A 155 2.05 -3.74 37.87
C LYS A 155 2.77 -4.82 37.06
N ASN A 156 2.83 -4.68 35.73
CA ASN A 156 3.32 -5.72 34.81
C ASN A 156 2.64 -7.09 35.03
N ARG A 157 1.33 -7.09 35.28
CA ARG A 157 0.55 -8.31 35.52
C ARG A 157 -0.59 -8.37 34.51
N LEU A 158 -0.88 -9.56 33.98
CA LEU A 158 -1.96 -9.81 33.00
C LEU A 158 -3.18 -10.48 33.63
N GLU A 159 -3.35 -10.28 34.93
CA GLU A 159 -4.42 -10.88 35.74
C GLU A 159 -5.30 -9.77 36.27
N GLU A 160 -6.61 -10.01 36.29
CA GLU A 160 -7.54 -9.07 36.91
C GLU A 160 -7.27 -8.98 38.41
N GLU A 161 -7.25 -7.75 38.92
CA GLU A 161 -7.09 -7.49 40.33
C GLU A 161 -8.43 -7.56 41.05
N SER A 162 -8.39 -7.96 42.33
CA SER A 162 -9.58 -7.91 43.17
C SER A 162 -10.00 -6.46 43.44
N ASP A 163 -11.25 -6.24 43.82
CA ASP A 163 -11.75 -4.89 44.06
C ASP A 163 -11.04 -4.22 45.25
N GLU A 164 -10.57 -5.01 46.22
CA GLU A 164 -9.72 -4.52 47.30
C GLU A 164 -8.36 -4.04 46.78
N GLU A 165 -7.71 -4.79 45.88
CA GLU A 165 -6.43 -4.39 45.27
C GLU A 165 -6.58 -3.12 44.41
N LYS A 166 -7.72 -2.94 43.72
CA LYS A 166 -8.01 -1.73 42.95
C LYS A 166 -8.12 -0.50 43.84
N SER A 167 -8.66 -0.64 45.05
CA SER A 167 -8.78 0.48 46.00
C SER A 167 -7.42 1.01 46.48
N VAL A 168 -6.36 0.21 46.37
CA VAL A 168 -5.01 0.58 46.81
C VAL A 168 -4.29 1.40 45.74
N ASP A 169 -3.76 2.54 46.16
CA ASP A 169 -2.94 3.43 45.33
C ASP A 169 -1.66 2.75 44.84
N LEU A 170 -1.25 3.11 43.62
CA LEU A 170 -0.02 2.58 43.03
C LEU A 170 1.22 3.01 43.85
N ASN A 171 2.25 2.18 43.89
CA ASN A 171 3.54 2.54 44.46
C ASN A 171 4.33 3.45 43.50
N ILE A 172 5.37 4.13 43.99
CA ILE A 172 6.28 4.96 43.19
C ILE A 172 6.92 4.16 42.06
N ALA A 173 7.34 2.92 42.33
CA ALA A 173 7.91 2.03 41.33
C ALA A 173 6.90 1.66 40.22
N GLU A 174 5.66 1.35 40.60
CA GLU A 174 4.58 1.02 39.66
C GLU A 174 4.21 2.23 38.80
N ARG A 175 4.19 3.44 39.37
CA ARG A 175 4.01 4.69 38.61
C ARG A 175 5.13 4.93 37.61
N ALA A 176 6.39 4.70 37.98
CA ALA A 176 7.51 4.85 37.06
C ALA A 176 7.43 3.85 35.89
N ASN A 177 7.00 2.62 36.17
CA ASN A 177 6.79 1.59 35.17
C ASN A 177 5.61 1.94 34.23
N LEU A 178 4.50 2.44 34.78
CA LEU A 178 3.37 2.96 34.01
C LEU A 178 3.80 4.07 33.04
N GLU A 179 4.59 5.03 33.53
CA GLU A 179 5.07 6.15 32.71
C GLU A 179 5.92 5.66 31.54
N ALA A 180 6.83 4.70 31.77
CA ALA A 180 7.63 4.09 30.71
C ALA A 180 6.78 3.40 29.63
N TRP A 181 5.75 2.67 30.04
CA TRP A 181 4.79 2.05 29.12
C TRP A 181 3.96 3.07 28.37
N TYR A 182 3.47 4.11 29.04
CA TYR A 182 2.72 5.19 28.44
C TYR A 182 3.50 5.86 27.30
N TRP A 183 4.77 6.21 27.52
CA TRP A 183 5.62 6.77 26.46
C TRP A 183 5.81 5.82 25.28
N THR A 184 5.97 4.52 25.56
CA THR A 184 6.11 3.50 24.52
C THR A 184 4.86 3.40 23.65
N ILE A 185 3.67 3.43 24.26
CA ILE A 185 2.38 3.34 23.57
C ILE A 185 2.10 4.63 22.80
N LYS A 186 2.30 5.79 23.44
CA LYS A 186 2.12 7.12 22.84
C LYS A 186 2.96 7.33 21.58
N ASN A 187 4.18 6.81 21.55
CA ASN A 187 5.06 6.93 20.38
C ASN A 187 4.72 5.95 19.25
N LYS A 188 4.03 4.84 19.55
CA LYS A 188 3.72 3.78 18.57
C LYS A 188 2.33 3.87 17.98
N TYR A 189 1.37 4.36 18.75
CA TYR A 189 -0.05 4.29 18.43
C TYR A 189 -0.69 5.68 18.34
N GLN A 190 -1.81 5.74 17.65
CA GLN A 190 -2.55 6.99 17.48
C GLN A 190 -3.42 7.24 18.71
N LEU A 191 -3.32 8.45 19.28
CA LEU A 191 -4.25 8.94 20.30
C LEU A 191 -5.61 9.24 19.65
N VAL A 192 -6.68 8.72 20.23
CA VAL A 192 -8.06 8.87 19.73
C VAL A 192 -9.00 9.55 20.72
N GLY A 193 -8.51 9.94 21.90
CA GLY A 193 -9.30 10.66 22.89
C GLY A 193 -8.80 10.47 24.32
N SER A 194 -9.63 10.88 25.27
CA SER A 194 -9.41 10.67 26.71
C SER A 194 -10.58 9.91 27.35
N LEU A 195 -10.31 9.22 28.45
CA LEU A 195 -11.25 8.40 29.20
C LEU A 195 -12.01 9.24 30.22
N ASP A 196 -13.33 9.10 30.24
CA ASP A 196 -14.20 9.76 31.22
C ASP A 196 -13.89 9.26 32.65
N GLY A 197 -13.82 10.20 33.60
CA GLY A 197 -13.62 9.89 35.02
C GLY A 197 -12.21 9.44 35.43
N TYR A 198 -11.18 9.59 34.59
CA TYR A 198 -9.80 9.32 35.00
C TYR A 198 -9.22 10.46 35.84
N ASP A 199 -8.65 10.14 37.00
CA ASP A 199 -7.92 11.08 37.87
C ASP A 199 -6.44 10.69 37.94
N ASP A 200 -5.54 11.58 37.49
CA ASP A 200 -4.08 11.38 37.52
C ASP A 200 -3.55 11.10 38.95
N PHE A 201 -4.19 11.68 39.96
CA PHE A 201 -3.81 11.53 41.37
C PHE A 201 -4.44 10.31 42.03
N LYS A 202 -5.53 9.81 41.45
CA LYS A 202 -6.25 8.60 41.86
C LYS A 202 -6.60 7.78 40.63
N PRO A 203 -5.63 7.04 40.06
CA PRO A 203 -5.85 6.21 38.88
C PRO A 203 -6.87 5.06 39.13
N ASN A 204 -7.39 4.97 40.35
CA ASN A 204 -8.31 3.97 40.86
C ASN A 204 -9.72 4.51 41.11
N ALA A 205 -9.96 5.81 40.96
CA ALA A 205 -11.23 6.44 41.31
C ALA A 205 -12.29 6.17 40.23
N LYS A 206 -12.78 4.94 40.18
CA LYS A 206 -13.96 4.54 39.41
C LYS A 206 -14.90 3.73 40.28
#